data_AF-B4I8N0-F1
#
_entry.id   AF-B4I8N0-F1
#
_cell.length_a   1.000
_cell.length_b   1.000
_cell.length_c   1.000
_cell.angle_alpha   90.00
_cell.angle_beta   90.00
_cell.angle_gamma   90.00
#
_symmetry.space_group_name_H-M   'P 1'
#
loop_
_entity.id
_entity.type
_entity.pdbx_description
1 polymer ?
#
loop_
_entity_poly.entity_id
_entity_poly.type
_entity_poly.pdbx_seq_one_letter_code
_entity_poly.pdbx_strand_id
1 'polypeptide(L)'
;NIHGCRGTSGIDIDLRRVDIDQCPQRHTPGTKRPLNIFAGTDKCKQRTTMCEAIMGLGFRRGSYKCLCRKGFYFPDIVSQHKFFNGSLLEEEYEKLMLGKNSTYNSNSEYECLPCAEGCDSCEDSSPCIAALNWPMRTSILALACIVIGLLPPAAWFTFRYQQVKVSAVRESSK
;
A
#
# COMPACT_ATOMS: atom_id res chain seq x y z
N ASN A 1 -63.74 8.74 -0.82
CA ASN A 1 -62.49 8.80 -0.02
C ASN A 1 -61.84 7.43 0.01
N ILE A 2 -60.80 7.21 -0.80
CA ILE A 2 -60.02 5.97 -0.76
C ILE A 2 -58.99 6.13 0.36
N HIS A 3 -59.19 5.41 1.46
CA HIS A 3 -58.19 5.29 2.51
C HIS A 3 -57.13 4.29 2.06
N GLY A 4 -55.99 4.79 1.61
CA GLY A 4 -54.82 3.95 1.34
C GLY A 4 -54.22 3.45 2.65
N CYS A 5 -54.35 2.16 2.94
CA CYS A 5 -53.61 1.52 4.03
C CYS A 5 -52.11 1.54 3.68
N ARG A 6 -51.32 2.32 4.41
CA ARG A 6 -49.85 2.16 4.46
C ARG A 6 -49.54 0.87 5.22
N GLY A 7 -49.38 -0.24 4.50
CA GLY A 7 -48.78 -1.43 5.06
C GLY A 7 -47.31 -1.18 5.36
N THR A 8 -46.87 -1.40 6.59
CA THR A 8 -45.44 -1.49 6.94
C THR A 8 -45.04 -2.96 6.92
N SER A 9 -44.03 -3.33 6.14
CA SER A 9 -43.46 -4.68 6.19
C SER A 9 -42.39 -4.73 7.28
N GLY A 10 -42.60 -5.57 8.29
CA GLY A 10 -41.58 -5.92 9.29
C GLY A 10 -40.76 -7.10 8.79
N ILE A 11 -39.45 -7.10 9.05
CA ILE A 11 -38.55 -8.21 8.77
C ILE A 11 -38.01 -8.69 10.12
N ASP A 12 -38.34 -9.92 10.48
CA ASP A 12 -37.79 -10.60 11.66
C ASP A 12 -36.46 -11.26 11.28
N ILE A 13 -35.39 -10.90 12.00
CA ILE A 13 -34.04 -11.41 11.78
C ILE A 13 -33.63 -12.15 13.06
N ASP A 14 -33.14 -13.39 12.95
CA ASP A 14 -32.56 -14.09 14.10
C ASP A 14 -31.16 -13.54 14.40
N LEU A 15 -31.05 -12.69 15.41
CA LEU A 15 -29.80 -12.01 15.82
C LEU A 15 -28.66 -12.97 16.21
N ARG A 16 -28.93 -14.27 16.40
CA ARG A 16 -27.91 -15.27 16.77
C ARG A 16 -27.10 -15.80 15.59
N ARG A 17 -27.53 -15.55 14.35
CA ARG A 17 -26.92 -16.15 13.14
C ARG A 17 -26.53 -15.13 12.07
N VAL A 18 -26.69 -13.83 12.35
CA VAL A 18 -26.43 -12.76 11.39
C VAL A 18 -25.34 -11.85 11.90
N ASP A 19 -24.20 -11.86 11.21
CA ASP A 19 -23.14 -10.87 11.39
C ASP A 19 -23.50 -9.56 10.67
N ILE A 20 -23.07 -8.44 11.24
CA ILE A 20 -23.19 -7.12 10.62
C ILE A 20 -21.91 -6.83 9.83
N ASP A 21 -22.04 -6.62 8.53
CA ASP A 21 -20.95 -6.14 7.67
C ASP A 21 -21.10 -4.63 7.45
N GLN A 22 -20.29 -3.82 8.12
CA GLN A 22 -20.31 -2.36 7.93
C GLN A 22 -19.49 -1.87 6.74
N CYS A 23 -18.70 -2.74 6.10
CA CYS A 23 -17.77 -2.32 5.08
C CYS A 23 -18.47 -2.02 3.74
N PRO A 24 -17.90 -1.15 2.90
CA PRO A 24 -18.47 -0.86 1.59
C PRO A 24 -18.58 -2.11 0.72
N GLN A 25 -19.78 -2.37 0.16
CA GLN A 25 -19.96 -3.46 -0.79
C GLN A 25 -19.22 -3.15 -2.09
N ARG A 26 -18.11 -3.85 -2.32
CA ARG A 26 -17.42 -3.81 -3.61
C ARG A 26 -18.22 -4.62 -4.63
N HIS A 27 -18.75 -3.94 -5.64
CA HIS A 27 -19.36 -4.60 -6.78
C HIS A 27 -18.27 -5.24 -7.64
N THR A 28 -18.06 -6.54 -7.48
CA THR A 28 -17.23 -7.32 -8.41
C THR A 28 -18.11 -7.81 -9.57
N PRO A 29 -17.77 -7.51 -10.83
CA PRO A 29 -18.50 -8.02 -11.98
C PRO A 29 -18.65 -9.54 -11.88
N GLY A 30 -19.89 -10.04 -11.97
CA GLY A 30 -20.19 -11.47 -11.89
C GLY A 30 -20.53 -12.02 -10.50
N THR A 31 -20.39 -11.25 -9.42
CA THR A 31 -20.78 -11.69 -8.07
C THR A 31 -22.07 -11.01 -7.62
N LYS A 32 -23.20 -11.74 -7.57
CA LYS A 32 -24.44 -11.26 -6.97
C LYS A 32 -24.38 -11.49 -5.45
N ARG A 33 -23.93 -10.49 -4.69
CA ARG A 33 -24.05 -10.50 -3.23
C ARG A 33 -25.46 -10.04 -2.83
N PRO A 34 -26.05 -10.60 -1.77
CA PRO A 34 -27.30 -10.07 -1.21
C PRO A 34 -27.10 -8.61 -0.79
N LEU A 35 -28.18 -7.84 -0.82
CA LEU A 35 -28.15 -6.43 -0.45
C LEU A 35 -27.73 -6.32 1.04
N ASN A 36 -26.63 -5.63 1.32
CA ASN A 36 -26.19 -5.39 2.69
C ASN A 36 -26.59 -3.97 3.10
N ILE A 37 -27.62 -3.86 3.93
CA ILE A 37 -28.15 -2.58 4.42
C ILE A 37 -27.19 -1.85 5.36
N PHE A 38 -26.19 -2.54 5.91
CA PHE A 38 -25.20 -1.97 6.82
C PHE A 38 -23.93 -1.51 6.11
N ALA A 39 -23.82 -1.77 4.80
CA ALA A 39 -22.62 -1.46 4.03
C ALA A 39 -22.29 0.05 4.03
N GLY A 40 -21.01 0.37 4.18
CA GLY A 40 -20.51 1.75 4.18
C GLY A 40 -20.87 2.54 5.44
N THR A 41 -21.27 1.85 6.52
CA THR A 41 -21.49 2.48 7.83
C THR A 41 -20.26 2.41 8.74
N ASP A 42 -19.12 1.96 8.23
CA ASP A 42 -17.85 1.93 8.94
C ASP A 42 -17.36 3.35 9.28
N LYS A 43 -16.46 3.44 10.27
CA LYS A 43 -15.83 4.69 10.72
C LYS A 43 -14.37 4.78 10.31
N CYS A 44 -13.92 3.91 9.40
CA CYS A 44 -12.55 3.98 8.89
C CYS A 44 -12.30 5.33 8.18
N LYS A 45 -11.11 5.88 8.38
CA LYS A 45 -10.67 7.10 7.69
C LYS A 45 -10.41 6.79 6.22
N GLN A 46 -11.42 7.02 5.37
CA GLN A 46 -11.40 6.64 3.95
C GLN A 46 -10.25 7.27 3.14
N ARG A 47 -9.57 8.30 3.66
CA ARG A 47 -8.42 8.89 2.97
C ARG A 47 -7.22 7.92 2.92
N THR A 48 -6.94 7.24 4.03
CA THR A 48 -5.71 6.46 4.22
C THR A 48 -5.98 4.99 4.59
N THR A 49 -7.22 4.64 4.94
CA THR A 49 -7.60 3.30 5.40
C THR A 49 -8.74 2.68 4.57
N MET A 50 -8.89 1.37 4.66
CA MET A 50 -9.94 0.57 4.04
C MET A 50 -10.55 -0.41 5.07
N CYS A 51 -11.85 -0.65 4.96
CA CYS A 51 -12.59 -1.53 5.87
C CYS A 51 -12.51 -2.99 5.44
N GLU A 52 -12.29 -3.89 6.41
CA GLU A 52 -12.46 -5.34 6.26
C GLU A 52 -13.33 -5.88 7.40
N ALA A 53 -14.43 -6.55 7.06
CA ALA A 53 -15.39 -7.09 8.02
C ALA A 53 -14.83 -8.34 8.73
N ILE A 54 -15.19 -8.50 10.00
CA ILE A 54 -14.83 -9.64 10.84
C ILE A 54 -16.12 -10.43 11.10
N MET A 55 -16.17 -11.66 10.59
CA MET A 55 -17.33 -12.55 10.70
C MET A 55 -17.25 -13.41 11.97
N GLY A 56 -18.38 -13.98 12.39
CA GLY A 56 -18.46 -14.91 13.54
C GLY A 56 -18.54 -14.22 14.90
N LEU A 57 -18.86 -12.92 14.93
CA LEU A 57 -18.94 -12.13 16.15
C LEU A 57 -20.40 -11.84 16.57
N GLY A 58 -21.36 -12.26 15.75
CA GLY A 58 -22.78 -12.06 15.96
C GLY A 58 -23.26 -10.66 15.58
N PHE A 59 -24.50 -10.36 15.97
CA PHE A 59 -25.14 -9.09 15.67
C PHE A 59 -24.62 -7.95 16.55
N ARG A 60 -23.46 -7.39 16.20
CA ARG A 60 -22.84 -6.27 16.92
C ARG A 60 -22.17 -5.26 15.99
N ARG A 61 -22.14 -3.99 16.40
CA ARG A 61 -21.42 -2.93 15.67
C ARG A 61 -19.92 -3.00 15.93
N GLY A 62 -19.11 -2.56 14.97
CA GLY A 62 -17.66 -2.49 15.12
C GLY A 62 -16.95 -3.81 14.83
N SER A 63 -17.63 -4.80 14.26
CA SER A 63 -17.05 -6.08 13.80
C SER A 63 -16.30 -5.90 12.47
N TYR A 64 -15.34 -4.97 12.44
CA TYR A 64 -14.46 -4.72 11.30
C TYR A 64 -13.10 -4.24 11.79
N LYS A 65 -12.12 -4.29 10.89
CA LYS A 65 -10.79 -3.68 11.07
C LYS A 65 -10.53 -2.68 9.94
N CYS A 66 -9.89 -1.57 10.27
CA CYS A 66 -9.43 -0.60 9.28
C CYS A 66 -7.96 -0.86 8.97
N LEU A 67 -7.71 -1.31 7.74
CA LEU A 67 -6.37 -1.56 7.21
C LEU A 67 -5.86 -0.36 6.44
N CYS A 68 -4.55 -0.16 6.37
CA CYS A 68 -3.98 0.87 5.50
C CYS A 68 -4.27 0.57 4.02
N ARG A 69 -4.56 1.63 3.26
CA ARG A 69 -4.64 1.54 1.80
C ARG A 69 -3.24 1.35 1.21
N LYS A 70 -3.18 0.91 -0.05
CA LYS A 70 -1.94 0.92 -0.84
C LYS A 70 -1.35 2.34 -0.86
N GLY A 71 -0.03 2.44 -0.77
CA GLY A 71 0.68 3.70 -0.59
C GLY A 71 0.64 4.26 0.83
N PHE A 72 0.11 3.53 1.81
CA PHE A 72 0.13 3.91 3.22
C PHE A 72 0.56 2.74 4.13
N TYR A 73 1.18 3.05 5.27
CA TYR A 73 1.61 2.09 6.29
C TYR A 73 1.12 2.49 7.69
N PHE A 74 1.08 1.50 8.58
CA PHE A 74 0.57 1.69 9.94
C PHE A 74 1.60 2.45 10.80
N PRO A 75 1.21 3.51 11.54
CA PRO A 75 2.17 4.37 12.25
C PRO A 75 3.06 3.63 13.26
N ASP A 76 2.50 2.65 13.99
CA ASP A 76 3.26 1.82 14.92
C ASP A 76 3.82 0.59 14.20
N ILE A 77 5.04 0.75 13.68
CA ILE A 77 5.75 -0.29 12.92
C ILE A 77 6.12 -1.52 13.76
N VAL A 78 6.14 -1.41 15.09
CA VAL A 78 6.54 -2.49 16.01
C VAL A 78 5.35 -3.36 16.40
N SER A 79 4.13 -2.83 16.31
CA SER A 79 2.90 -3.56 16.60
C SER A 79 2.75 -4.83 15.76
N GLN A 80 2.38 -5.92 16.43
CA GLN A 80 2.00 -7.19 15.78
C GLN A 80 0.72 -7.04 14.94
N HIS A 81 -0.17 -6.12 15.34
CA HIS A 81 -1.47 -5.90 14.70
C HIS A 81 -1.47 -4.54 14.00
N LYS A 82 -1.20 -4.55 12.69
CA LYS A 82 -1.14 -3.35 11.82
C LYS A 82 -2.53 -2.93 11.30
N PHE A 83 -3.47 -2.69 12.20
CA PHE A 83 -4.83 -2.22 11.87
C PHE A 83 -5.48 -1.48 13.02
N PHE A 84 -6.47 -0.64 12.71
CA PHE A 84 -7.32 -0.03 13.72
C PHE A 84 -8.56 -0.89 13.98
N ASN A 85 -8.85 -1.16 15.26
CA ASN A 85 -10.01 -1.95 15.66
C ASN A 85 -11.31 -1.17 15.47
N GLY A 86 -12.26 -1.72 14.71
CA GLY A 86 -13.56 -1.09 14.46
C GLY A 86 -14.35 -0.81 15.73
N SER A 87 -14.33 -1.71 16.72
CA SER A 87 -15.02 -1.49 18.01
C SER A 87 -14.53 -0.23 18.74
N LEU A 88 -13.22 0.01 18.75
CA LEU A 88 -12.64 1.23 19.37
C LEU A 88 -13.01 2.49 18.57
N LEU A 89 -12.97 2.41 17.23
CA LEU A 89 -13.39 3.53 16.39
C LEU A 89 -14.86 3.90 16.59
N GLU A 90 -15.75 2.91 16.70
CA GLU A 90 -17.17 3.16 16.97
C GLU A 90 -17.37 3.82 18.33
N GLU A 91 -16.65 3.38 19.37
CA GLU A 91 -16.71 3.99 20.71
C GLU A 91 -16.24 5.45 20.69
N GLU A 92 -15.10 5.73 20.06
CA GLU A 92 -14.57 7.10 19.96
C GLU A 92 -15.47 7.98 19.10
N TYR A 93 -16.06 7.45 18.04
CA TYR A 93 -17.03 8.17 17.23
C TYR A 93 -18.32 8.47 18.00
N GLU A 94 -18.78 7.54 18.84
CA GLU A 94 -19.94 7.77 19.72
C GLU A 94 -19.65 8.88 20.74
N LYS A 95 -18.46 8.88 21.36
CA LYS A 95 -18.01 9.98 22.24
C LYS A 95 -18.07 11.32 21.51
N LEU A 96 -17.58 11.37 20.27
CA LEU A 96 -17.63 12.57 19.43
C LEU A 96 -19.08 13.04 19.22
N MET A 97 -19.98 12.12 18.87
CA MET A 97 -21.39 12.43 18.62
C MET A 97 -22.14 12.90 19.88
N LEU A 98 -21.74 12.41 21.05
CA LEU A 98 -22.28 12.83 22.34
C LEU A 98 -21.64 14.12 22.88
N GLY A 99 -20.70 14.74 22.15
CA GLY A 99 -19.97 15.92 22.60
C GLY A 99 -19.02 15.67 23.77
N LYS A 100 -18.62 14.42 23.99
CA LYS A 100 -17.61 14.04 24.98
C LYS A 100 -16.20 14.17 24.39
N ASN A 101 -15.18 14.13 25.25
CA ASN A 101 -13.79 14.06 24.80
C ASN A 101 -13.58 12.78 23.97
N SER A 102 -13.13 12.95 22.72
CA SER A 102 -12.96 11.88 21.74
C SER A 102 -11.68 12.12 20.94
N THR A 103 -10.94 11.05 20.68
CA THR A 103 -9.74 11.10 19.83
C THR A 103 -10.07 10.89 18.35
N TYR A 104 -11.32 10.60 17.99
CA TYR A 104 -11.71 10.27 16.61
C TYR A 104 -11.35 11.36 15.59
N ASN A 105 -11.45 12.64 15.99
CA ASN A 105 -11.14 13.78 15.12
C ASN A 105 -9.82 14.48 15.49
N SER A 106 -8.99 13.85 16.32
CA SER A 106 -7.65 14.34 16.62
C SER A 106 -6.74 14.23 15.39
N ASN A 107 -5.73 15.10 15.30
CA ASN A 107 -4.84 15.17 14.15
C ASN A 107 -4.14 13.82 13.90
N SER A 108 -4.44 13.23 12.74
CA SER A 108 -3.85 11.98 12.22
C SER A 108 -4.12 10.72 13.05
N GLU A 109 -5.05 10.76 14.01
CA GLU A 109 -5.47 9.56 14.75
C GLU A 109 -6.35 8.68 13.85
N TYR A 110 -6.18 7.35 13.94
CA TYR A 110 -6.85 6.36 13.09
C TYR A 110 -6.54 6.50 11.59
N GLU A 111 -5.48 7.23 11.24
CA GLU A 111 -4.98 7.39 9.87
C GLU A 111 -3.63 6.69 9.70
N CYS A 112 -3.41 6.14 8.50
CA CYS A 112 -2.12 5.59 8.12
C CYS A 112 -1.20 6.67 7.55
N LEU A 113 0.12 6.45 7.64
CA LEU A 113 1.14 7.34 7.10
C LEU A 113 1.44 7.00 5.64
N PRO A 114 1.72 8.00 4.77
CA PRO A 114 2.04 7.73 3.38
C PRO A 114 3.41 7.05 3.24
N CYS A 115 3.52 6.12 2.30
CA CYS A 115 4.79 5.54 1.88
C CYS A 115 5.68 6.58 1.18
N ALA A 116 6.96 6.27 1.08
CA ALA A 116 7.88 7.03 0.23
C ALA A 116 7.38 7.08 -1.24
N GLU A 117 7.72 8.16 -1.94
CA GLU A 117 7.31 8.36 -3.32
C GLU A 117 7.81 7.23 -4.24
N GLY A 118 6.90 6.73 -5.10
CA GLY A 118 7.20 5.62 -6.01
C GLY A 118 6.99 4.23 -5.41
N CYS A 119 6.49 4.13 -4.17
CA CYS A 119 6.19 2.85 -3.52
C CYS A 119 4.69 2.55 -3.46
N ASP A 120 4.27 1.37 -3.94
CA ASP A 120 2.87 0.90 -3.84
C ASP A 120 2.53 0.31 -2.47
N SER A 121 3.52 -0.26 -1.76
CA SER A 121 3.39 -0.84 -0.43
C SER A 121 4.71 -0.72 0.31
N CYS A 122 4.65 -0.37 1.59
CA CYS A 122 5.80 -0.20 2.47
C CYS A 122 5.44 -0.63 3.89
N GLU A 123 6.44 -1.01 4.68
CA GLU A 123 6.25 -1.26 6.12
C GLU A 123 6.56 -0.03 6.98
N ASP A 124 7.39 0.87 6.46
CA ASP A 124 7.89 2.06 7.12
C ASP A 124 8.11 3.21 6.10
N SER A 125 8.74 4.29 6.55
CA SER A 125 9.12 5.43 5.71
C SER A 125 10.37 5.18 4.86
N SER A 126 10.91 3.96 4.83
CA SER A 126 12.10 3.66 4.04
C SER A 126 11.79 3.73 2.53
N PRO A 127 12.73 4.25 1.72
CA PRO A 127 12.54 4.31 0.27
C PRO A 127 12.64 2.90 -0.34
N CYS A 128 11.61 2.46 -1.05
CA CYS A 128 11.61 1.15 -1.74
C CYS A 128 12.48 1.12 -3.00
N ILE A 129 12.67 2.28 -3.63
CA ILE A 129 13.62 2.45 -4.73
C ILE A 129 14.94 2.85 -4.07
N ALA A 130 16.04 2.20 -4.47
CA ALA A 130 17.37 2.59 -4.06
C ALA A 130 17.46 4.11 -4.16
N ALA A 131 17.57 4.78 -3.00
CA ALA A 131 17.65 6.23 -2.91
C ALA A 131 18.58 6.70 -4.03
N LEU A 132 18.15 7.70 -4.79
CA LEU A 132 18.86 8.28 -5.93
C LEU A 132 20.28 8.66 -5.50
N ASN A 133 21.16 7.67 -5.46
CA ASN A 133 22.53 7.82 -5.02
C ASN A 133 23.26 8.34 -6.24
N TRP A 134 23.13 9.65 -6.45
CA TRP A 134 23.99 10.44 -7.31
C TRP A 134 25.44 9.93 -7.29
N PRO A 135 26.08 9.66 -6.12
CA PRO A 135 27.44 9.12 -6.09
C PRO A 135 27.63 7.76 -6.79
N MET A 136 26.62 6.87 -6.78
CA MET A 136 26.71 5.58 -7.47
C MET A 136 26.54 5.73 -8.98
N ARG A 137 25.65 6.62 -9.42
CA ARG A 137 25.50 6.90 -10.86
C ARG A 137 26.72 7.62 -11.42
N THR A 138 27.27 8.58 -10.68
CA THR A 138 28.50 9.27 -11.09
C THR A 138 29.71 8.33 -11.08
N SER A 139 29.80 7.40 -10.12
CA SER A 139 30.91 6.43 -10.09
C SER A 139 30.85 5.45 -11.26
N ILE A 140 29.67 4.92 -11.60
CA ILE A 140 29.49 4.03 -12.76
C ILE A 140 29.84 4.76 -14.07
N LEU A 141 29.35 6.00 -14.24
CA LEU A 141 29.66 6.83 -15.41
C LEU A 141 31.15 7.13 -15.51
N ALA A 142 31.81 7.49 -14.39
CA ALA A 142 33.23 7.76 -14.36
C ALA A 142 34.06 6.52 -14.75
N LEU A 143 33.72 5.33 -14.20
CA LEU A 143 34.38 4.08 -14.56
C LEU A 143 34.20 3.74 -16.04
N ALA A 144 33.00 3.92 -16.59
CA ALA A 144 32.74 3.71 -18.01
C ALA A 144 33.59 4.65 -18.89
N CYS A 145 33.66 5.94 -18.56
CA CYS A 145 34.47 6.92 -19.28
C CYS A 145 35.97 6.58 -19.23
N ILE A 146 36.49 6.13 -18.09
CA ILE A 146 37.90 5.71 -17.95
C ILE A 146 38.19 4.52 -18.88
N VAL A 147 37.33 3.50 -18.88
CA VAL A 147 37.49 2.33 -19.74
C VAL A 147 37.49 2.75 -21.22
N ILE A 148 36.51 3.57 -21.62
CA ILE A 148 36.42 4.08 -23.00
C ILE A 148 37.66 4.90 -23.37
N GLY A 149 38.22 5.70 -22.46
CA GLY A 149 39.44 6.47 -22.69
C GLY A 149 40.70 5.62 -22.83
N LEU A 150 40.77 4.47 -22.14
CA LEU A 150 41.91 3.55 -22.20
C LEU A 150 41.89 2.62 -23.42
N LEU A 151 40.72 2.37 -24.01
CA LEU A 151 40.59 1.49 -25.18
C LEU A 151 41.34 1.99 -26.44
N PRO A 152 41.25 3.26 -26.87
CA PRO A 152 41.95 3.75 -28.06
C PRO A 152 43.49 3.75 -27.95
N PRO A 153 44.13 4.20 -26.84
CA PRO A 153 45.58 4.10 -26.67
C PRO A 153 46.05 2.64 -26.66
N ALA A 154 45.32 1.75 -25.99
CA ALA A 154 45.63 0.32 -26.00
C ALA A 154 45.49 -0.28 -27.41
N ALA A 155 44.42 0.05 -28.13
CA ALA A 155 44.23 -0.37 -29.53
C ALA A 155 45.34 0.16 -30.44
N TRP A 156 45.69 1.45 -30.32
CA TRP A 156 46.79 2.06 -31.08
C TRP A 156 48.14 1.40 -30.77
N PHE A 157 48.42 1.15 -29.50
CA PHE A 157 49.64 0.48 -29.05
C PHE A 157 49.72 -0.94 -29.61
N THR A 158 48.64 -1.73 -29.49
CA THR A 158 48.59 -3.08 -30.05
C THR A 158 48.77 -3.09 -31.57
N PHE A 159 48.16 -2.15 -32.29
CA PHE A 159 48.34 -2.00 -33.75
C PHE A 159 49.79 -1.66 -34.13
N ARG A 160 50.43 -0.73 -33.40
CA ARG A 160 51.84 -0.37 -33.64
C ARG A 160 52.81 -1.52 -33.34
N TYR A 161 52.61 -2.26 -32.24
CA TYR A 161 53.49 -3.37 -31.87
C TYR A 161 53.21 -4.67 -32.65
N GLN A 162 52.01 -4.83 -33.23
CA GLN A 162 51.75 -5.89 -34.21
C GLN A 162 52.63 -5.73 -35.46
N GLN A 163 52.91 -4.53 -35.95
CA GLN A 163 53.83 -4.32 -37.08
C GLN A 163 55.26 -4.82 -36.78
N VAL A 164 55.69 -4.75 -35.50
CA VAL A 164 57.02 -5.23 -35.06
C VAL A 164 57.03 -6.75 -34.89
N LYS A 165 55.95 -7.33 -34.34
CA LYS A 165 55.81 -8.79 -34.22
C LYS A 165 55.59 -9.50 -35.56
N VAL A 166 54.86 -8.90 -36.50
CA VAL A 166 54.67 -9.47 -37.85
C VAL A 166 55.99 -9.49 -38.63
N SER A 167 56.87 -8.51 -38.42
CA SER A 167 58.23 -8.51 -38.97
C SER A 167 59.10 -9.62 -38.36
N ALA A 168 59.01 -9.84 -37.04
CA ALA A 168 59.75 -10.92 -36.37
C ALA A 168 59.21 -12.35 -36.66
N VAL A 169 57.89 -12.52 -36.81
CA VAL A 169 57.29 -13.82 -37.18
C VAL A 169 57.63 -14.19 -38.63
N ARG A 170 57.77 -13.21 -39.53
CA ARG A 170 58.17 -13.44 -40.92
C ARG A 170 59.65 -13.80 -41.07
N GLU A 171 60.49 -13.38 -40.12
CA GLU A 171 61.93 -13.69 -40.09
C GLU A 171 62.23 -15.04 -39.39
N SER A 172 61.37 -15.48 -38.47
CA SER A 172 61.47 -16.81 -37.84
C SER A 172 60.96 -17.97 -38.70
N SER A 173 60.38 -17.69 -39.88
CA SER A 173 59.80 -18.70 -40.79
C SER A 173 60.52 -18.78 -42.15
N LYS A 174 61.71 -18.20 -42.29
CA LYS A 174 62.54 -18.26 -43.51
C LYS A 174 63.87 -18.95 -43.25
#